data_AF-A0A484PP08-F1
#
_entry.id   AF-A0A484PP08-F1
#
_cell.length_a   1.000
_cell.length_b   1.000
_cell.length_c   1.000
_cell.angle_alpha   90.00
_cell.angle_beta   90.00
_cell.angle_gamma   90.00
#
_symmetry.space_group_name_H-M   'P 1'
#
loop_
_entity.id
_entity.type
_entity.pdbx_description
1 polymer ?
#
loop_
_entity_poly.entity_id
_entity_poly.type
_entity_poly.pdbx_seq_one_letter_code
_entity_poly.pdbx_strand_id
1 'polypeptide(L)'
;MTSQTTPSRPKHPAALRIGISGWRYAPWRGSFYPDDLTQNRELAWASRQFCSIELNGSFYSLQTPARYRRWRDDTPQGFVFSVKAPRYITHTGAACAGRAGAALGKQAAVPRARCSQTRR
;
A
#
# COMPACT_ATOMS: atom_id res chain seq x y z
N MET A 1 -24.15 41.30 8.97
CA MET A 1 -24.77 40.05 8.45
C MET A 1 -23.68 39.25 7.75
N THR A 2 -22.97 38.39 8.48
CA THR A 2 -21.91 37.53 7.94
C THR A 2 -22.48 36.13 7.74
N SER A 3 -22.91 35.83 6.52
CA SER A 3 -23.37 34.50 6.14
C SER A 3 -22.17 33.56 6.08
N GLN A 4 -22.14 32.56 6.96
CA GLN A 4 -21.14 31.49 6.93
C GLN A 4 -21.56 30.45 5.87
N THR A 5 -20.70 30.24 4.88
CA THR A 5 -20.87 29.18 3.87
C THR A 5 -20.40 27.85 4.46
N THR A 6 -21.34 26.95 4.74
CA THR A 6 -21.06 25.57 5.14
C THR A 6 -20.42 24.79 3.99
N PRO A 7 -19.26 24.12 4.17
CA PRO A 7 -18.69 23.28 3.12
C PRO A 7 -19.54 22.01 2.95
N SER A 8 -20.09 21.81 1.75
CA SER A 8 -20.88 20.62 1.42
C SER A 8 -20.00 19.37 1.32
N ARG A 9 -20.38 18.31 2.04
CA ARG A 9 -19.78 16.97 2.01
C ARG A 9 -19.58 16.46 0.56
N PRO A 10 -18.40 15.95 0.19
CA PRO A 10 -18.14 15.52 -1.17
C PRO A 10 -19.10 14.40 -1.62
N LYS A 11 -19.68 14.57 -2.81
CA LYS A 11 -20.71 13.73 -3.45
C LYS A 11 -20.18 12.49 -4.20
N HIS A 12 -18.88 12.19 -4.11
CA HIS A 12 -18.32 11.02 -4.78
C HIS A 12 -18.12 9.88 -3.77
N PRO A 13 -18.54 8.64 -4.09
CA PRO A 13 -18.08 7.51 -3.31
C PRO A 13 -16.56 7.52 -3.39
N ALA A 14 -15.91 7.72 -2.24
CA ALA A 14 -14.47 7.54 -2.13
C ALA A 14 -14.13 6.15 -2.69
N ALA A 15 -13.03 6.06 -3.46
CA ALA A 15 -12.61 4.77 -4.01
C ALA A 15 -12.24 3.83 -2.85
N LEU A 16 -13.18 2.95 -2.49
CA LEU A 16 -12.99 1.96 -1.44
C LEU A 16 -12.01 0.90 -1.93
N ARG A 17 -10.93 0.69 -1.17
CA ARG A 17 -9.94 -0.35 -1.43
C ARG A 17 -9.93 -1.30 -0.25
N ILE A 18 -10.13 -2.58 -0.53
CA ILE A 18 -10.04 -3.65 0.45
C ILE A 18 -8.69 -4.34 0.27
N GLY A 19 -8.03 -4.63 1.39
CA GLY A 19 -6.66 -5.11 1.41
C GLY A 19 -6.32 -5.84 2.69
N ILE A 20 -5.10 -6.38 2.72
CA ILE A 20 -4.54 -7.12 3.86
C ILE A 20 -3.33 -6.39 4.44
N SER A 21 -3.04 -6.67 5.71
CA SER A 21 -1.87 -6.12 6.39
C SER A 21 -0.69 -7.09 6.27
N GLY A 22 0.19 -6.90 5.29
CA GLY A 22 1.28 -7.82 4.96
C GLY A 22 0.84 -9.06 4.17
N TRP A 23 1.81 -9.78 3.59
CA TRP A 23 1.56 -10.97 2.75
C TRP A 23 2.42 -12.19 3.12
N ARG A 24 3.49 -12.02 3.90
CA ARG A 24 4.42 -13.11 4.24
C ARG A 24 4.03 -13.77 5.55
N TYR A 25 3.08 -14.71 5.50
CA TYR A 25 2.62 -15.49 6.65
C TYR A 25 2.79 -16.98 6.38
N ALA A 26 3.53 -17.68 7.26
CA ALA A 26 3.77 -19.12 7.11
C ALA A 26 2.47 -19.95 7.10
N PRO A 27 1.47 -19.67 7.97
CA PRO A 27 0.22 -20.43 7.98
C PRO A 27 -0.66 -20.27 6.73
N TRP A 28 -0.35 -19.31 5.85
CA TRP A 28 -1.13 -19.10 4.61
C TRP A 28 -0.70 -20.03 3.48
N ARG A 29 0.45 -20.69 3.60
CA ARG A 29 0.91 -21.68 2.62
C ARG A 29 0.07 -22.95 2.73
N GLY A 30 -0.45 -23.43 1.61
CA GLY A 30 -1.33 -24.59 1.54
C GLY A 30 -2.82 -24.29 1.81
N SER A 31 -3.19 -23.08 2.24
CA SER A 31 -4.59 -22.66 2.34
C SER A 31 -4.94 -21.52 1.40
N PHE A 32 -4.09 -20.50 1.36
CA PHE A 32 -4.27 -19.32 0.51
C PHE A 32 -3.31 -19.33 -0.67
N TYR A 33 -2.05 -19.70 -0.43
CA TYR A 33 -1.06 -19.85 -1.49
C TYR A 33 -1.05 -21.29 -2.04
N PRO A 34 -0.94 -21.47 -3.36
CA PRO A 34 -0.69 -22.76 -3.99
C PRO A 34 0.59 -23.42 -3.45
N ASP A 35 0.63 -24.76 -3.41
CA ASP A 35 1.74 -25.53 -2.83
C ASP A 35 3.06 -25.37 -3.58
N ASP A 36 3.01 -25.06 -4.88
CA ASP A 36 4.17 -24.83 -5.74
C ASP A 36 4.64 -23.36 -5.76
N LEU A 37 3.96 -22.48 -5.02
CA LEU A 37 4.27 -21.05 -5.04
C LEU A 37 5.52 -20.74 -4.20
N THR A 38 6.57 -20.32 -4.90
CA THR A 38 7.79 -19.83 -4.25
C THR A 38 7.53 -18.54 -3.45
N GLN A 39 8.19 -18.40 -2.29
CA GLN A 39 7.99 -17.26 -1.39
C GLN A 39 8.20 -15.89 -2.07
N ASN A 40 9.11 -15.81 -3.04
CA ASN A 40 9.39 -14.56 -3.76
C ASN A 40 8.21 -14.09 -4.64
N ARG A 41 7.27 -14.99 -4.98
CA ARG A 41 6.10 -14.73 -5.82
C ARG A 41 4.81 -14.51 -5.02
N GLU A 42 4.85 -14.63 -3.70
CA GLU A 42 3.70 -14.41 -2.82
C GLU A 42 3.08 -13.02 -3.01
N LEU A 43 3.89 -11.97 -3.21
CA LEU A 43 3.38 -10.62 -3.47
C LEU A 43 2.65 -10.54 -4.82
N ALA A 44 3.23 -11.12 -5.86
CA ALA A 44 2.64 -11.13 -7.20
C ALA A 44 1.31 -11.90 -7.24
N TRP A 45 1.18 -12.93 -6.39
CA TRP A 45 -0.07 -13.66 -6.22
C TRP A 45 -1.07 -12.83 -5.39
N ALA A 46 -0.66 -12.28 -4.24
CA ALA A 46 -1.58 -11.60 -3.31
C ALA A 46 -2.14 -10.31 -3.89
N SER A 47 -1.33 -9.59 -4.67
CA SER A 47 -1.74 -8.36 -5.36
C SER A 47 -2.74 -8.57 -6.51
N ARG A 48 -2.97 -9.82 -6.93
CA ARG A 48 -4.03 -10.16 -7.88
C ARG A 48 -5.37 -10.44 -7.21
N GLN A 49 -5.35 -10.80 -5.92
CA GLN A 49 -6.56 -11.04 -5.13
C GLN A 49 -7.07 -9.77 -4.44
N PHE A 50 -6.15 -8.92 -3.98
CA PHE A 50 -6.47 -7.68 -3.27
C PHE A 50 -6.06 -6.45 -4.06
N CYS A 51 -6.76 -5.35 -3.84
CA CYS A 51 -6.51 -4.08 -4.51
C CYS A 51 -5.51 -3.19 -3.73
N SER A 52 -5.22 -3.55 -2.47
CA SER A 52 -4.29 -2.84 -1.60
C SER A 52 -3.62 -3.80 -0.62
N ILE A 53 -2.37 -3.53 -0.26
CA ILE A 53 -1.65 -4.24 0.82
C ILE A 53 -0.90 -3.24 1.69
N GLU A 54 -0.93 -3.43 3.01
CA GLU A 54 -0.11 -2.66 3.94
C GLU A 54 1.28 -3.28 4.11
N LEU A 55 2.32 -2.44 3.98
CA LEU A 55 3.70 -2.78 4.26
C LEU A 55 3.99 -2.58 5.75
N ASN A 56 4.10 -3.68 6.47
CA ASN A 56 4.56 -3.70 7.85
C ASN A 56 6.08 -3.79 7.99
N GLY A 57 6.79 -4.29 6.98
CA GLY A 57 8.24 -4.48 7.03
C GLY A 57 9.03 -3.18 7.25
N SER A 58 8.48 -2.04 6.80
CA SER A 58 9.05 -0.71 7.03
C SER A 58 9.09 -0.30 8.49
N PHE A 59 8.22 -0.87 9.34
CA PHE A 59 8.21 -0.61 10.78
C PHE A 59 9.50 -1.13 11.44
N TYR A 60 9.91 -2.35 11.10
CA TYR A 60 11.04 -3.04 11.74
C TYR A 60 12.39 -2.70 11.09
N SER A 61 12.40 -2.33 9.81
CA SER A 61 13.63 -2.03 9.08
C SER A 61 13.37 -1.05 7.94
N LEU A 62 14.29 -0.11 7.75
CA LEU A 62 14.28 0.78 6.59
C LEU A 62 14.46 -0.04 5.31
N GLN A 63 13.49 0.06 4.41
CA GLN A 63 13.54 -0.63 3.13
C GLN A 63 14.30 0.23 2.11
N THR A 64 15.12 -0.42 1.28
CA THR A 64 15.87 0.30 0.24
C THR A 64 14.95 0.72 -0.91
N PRO A 65 15.25 1.82 -1.62
CA PRO A 65 14.48 2.22 -2.81
C PRO A 65 14.35 1.11 -3.87
N ALA A 66 15.37 0.26 -4.00
CA ALA A 66 15.35 -0.89 -4.92
C ALA A 66 14.26 -1.91 -4.56
N ARG A 67 14.01 -2.16 -3.26
CA ARG A 67 12.93 -3.06 -2.83
C ARG A 67 11.56 -2.51 -3.19
N TYR A 68 11.32 -1.22 -2.97
CA TYR A 68 10.07 -0.58 -3.37
C TYR A 68 9.81 -0.64 -4.87
N ARG A 69 10.85 -0.43 -5.70
CA ARG A 69 10.75 -0.57 -7.16
C ARG A 69 10.37 -1.99 -7.55
N ARG A 70 11.05 -2.99 -6.99
CA ARG A 70 10.72 -4.39 -7.23
C ARG A 70 9.28 -4.72 -6.85
N TRP A 71 8.82 -4.29 -5.69
CA TRP A 71 7.42 -4.51 -5.28
C TRP A 71 6.42 -3.83 -6.20
N ARG A 72 6.71 -2.61 -6.66
CA ARG A 72 5.88 -1.94 -7.66
C ARG A 72 5.78 -2.77 -8.94
N ASP A 73 6.92 -3.26 -9.44
CA ASP A 73 7.00 -4.00 -10.71
C ASP A 73 6.33 -5.38 -10.61
N ASP A 74 6.32 -5.98 -9.43
CA ASP A 74 5.65 -7.26 -9.15
C ASP A 74 4.11 -7.12 -8.98
N THR A 75 3.57 -5.89 -8.93
CA THR A 75 2.14 -5.63 -8.71
C THR A 75 1.41 -5.08 -9.94
N PRO A 76 0.09 -5.37 -10.10
CA PRO A 76 -0.67 -4.90 -11.24
C PRO A 76 -0.91 -3.38 -11.20
N GLN A 77 -1.21 -2.81 -12.37
CA GLN A 77 -1.53 -1.39 -12.49
C GLN A 77 -2.77 -1.02 -11.64
N GLY A 78 -2.69 0.09 -10.92
CA GLY A 78 -3.78 0.57 -10.06
C GLY A 78 -3.76 -0.03 -8.65
N PHE A 79 -2.87 -0.97 -8.37
CA PHE A 79 -2.60 -1.48 -7.03
C PHE A 79 -1.98 -0.39 -6.15
N VAL A 80 -2.40 -0.31 -4.90
CA VAL A 80 -1.92 0.71 -3.95
C VAL A 80 -1.31 0.05 -2.72
N PHE A 81 -0.17 0.57 -2.28
CA PHE A 81 0.45 0.17 -1.03
C PHE A 81 0.15 1.19 0.07
N SER A 82 -0.24 0.71 1.24
CA SER A 82 -0.23 1.50 2.47
C SER A 82 1.08 1.25 3.20
N VAL A 83 1.85 2.27 3.57
CA VAL A 83 3.17 2.07 4.17
C VAL A 83 3.12 2.45 5.65
N LYS A 84 3.44 1.49 6.53
CA LYS A 84 3.56 1.77 7.95
C LYS A 84 4.83 2.59 8.21
N ALA A 85 4.68 3.69 8.92
CA ALA A 85 5.82 4.55 9.25
C ALA A 85 6.89 3.75 10.03
N PRO A 86 8.18 3.94 9.74
CA PRO A 86 9.26 3.27 10.47
C PRO A 86 9.18 3.50 11.98
N ARG A 87 9.56 2.48 12.77
CA ARG A 87 9.61 2.59 14.24
C ARG A 87 10.49 3.75 14.69
N TYR A 88 11.58 4.02 13.98
CA TYR A 88 12.48 5.15 14.23
C TYR A 88 11.75 6.50 14.31
N ILE A 89 10.78 6.73 13.41
CA ILE A 89 10.02 7.97 13.36
C ILE A 89 8.93 8.00 14.45
N THR A 90 8.25 6.87 14.65
CA THR A 90 7.03 6.81 15.48
C THR A 90 7.29 6.55 16.96
N HIS A 91 8.39 5.89 17.32
CA HIS A 91 8.66 5.44 18.69
C HIS A 91 9.96 6.00 19.27
N THR A 92 10.80 6.64 18.46
CA THR A 92 12.11 7.16 18.92
C THR A 92 12.14 8.68 18.96
N GLY A 93 11.02 9.37 18.73
CA GLY A 93 10.91 10.82 18.91
C GLY A 93 11.77 11.66 17.95
N ALA A 94 12.39 11.04 16.94
CA ALA A 94 13.08 11.75 15.88
C ALA A 94 12.03 12.35 14.93
N ALA A 95 11.42 13.47 15.36
CA ALA A 95 10.78 14.37 14.43
C ALA A 95 11.85 14.80 13.42
N CYS A 96 11.73 14.34 12.16
CA CYS A 96 12.52 14.87 11.07
C CYS A 96 12.10 16.34 10.81
N ALA A 97 12.60 17.25 11.64
CA ALA A 97 12.67 18.65 11.31
C ALA A 97 13.98 18.89 10.55
N GLY A 98 13.88 19.07 9.23
CA GLY A 98 14.96 19.63 8.42
C GLY A 98 15.51 18.69 7.33
N ARG A 99 15.05 18.95 6.10
CA ARG A 99 15.68 18.58 4.82
C ARG A 99 15.81 17.08 4.52
N ALA A 100 14.69 16.38 4.50
CA ALA A 100 14.53 15.28 3.54
C ALA A 100 14.27 15.91 2.17
N GLY A 101 15.33 16.07 1.37
CA GLY A 101 15.22 16.42 -0.04
C GLY A 101 14.20 15.51 -0.71
N ALA A 102 13.18 16.14 -1.28
CA ALA A 102 12.22 15.63 -2.24
C ALA A 102 12.51 14.22 -2.78
N ALA A 103 11.95 13.22 -2.11
CA ALA A 103 11.41 12.04 -2.77
C ALA A 103 9.98 11.81 -2.26
N LEU A 104 9.22 12.90 -2.16
CA LEU A 104 7.79 12.84 -2.40
C LEU A 104 7.64 12.49 -3.89
N GLY A 105 7.89 11.22 -4.21
CA GLY A 105 7.50 10.65 -5.48
C GLY A 105 6.01 10.92 -5.57
N LYS A 106 5.66 11.89 -6.41
CA LYS A 106 4.28 12.25 -6.72
C LYS A 106 3.52 10.94 -6.78
N GLN A 107 2.48 10.83 -5.97
CA GLN A 107 1.47 9.80 -6.17
C GLN A 107 1.06 9.95 -7.63
N ALA A 108 1.58 9.08 -8.48
CA ALA A 108 1.12 8.99 -9.85
C ALA A 108 -0.27 8.39 -9.71
N ALA A 109 -1.26 9.27 -9.58
CA ALA A 109 -2.63 8.94 -9.88
C ALA A 109 -2.67 8.61 -11.38
N VAL A 110 -2.32 7.37 -11.71
CA VAL A 110 -2.53 6.78 -13.03
C VAL A 110 -4.04 6.56 -13.19
N PRO A 111 -4.61 6.73 -14.40
CA PRO A 111 -6.05 6.76 -14.59
C PRO A 111 -6.72 5.49 -14.07
N ARG A 112 -7.92 5.68 -13.55
CA ARG A 112 -8.73 4.71 -12.80
C ARG A 112 -8.93 3.40 -13.57
N ALA A 113 -8.09 2.40 -13.30
CA ALA A 113 -8.50 1.02 -13.44
C ALA A 113 -9.34 0.65 -12.21
N ARG A 114 -10.62 0.32 -12.41
CA ARG A 114 -11.33 -0.47 -11.39
C ARG A 114 -10.51 -1.73 -11.24
N CYS A 115 -10.08 -2.02 -10.01
CA CYS A 115 -9.63 -3.35 -9.66
C CYS A 115 -10.83 -4.28 -9.93
N SER A 116 -10.87 -4.86 -11.13
CA SER A 116 -11.92 -5.76 -11.56
C SER A 116 -11.68 -7.08 -10.85
N GLN A 117 -12.04 -7.13 -9.57
CA GLN A 117 -12.24 -8.38 -8.88
C GLN A 117 -13.37 -9.07 -9.62
N THR A 118 -13.01 -10.01 -10.48
CA THR A 118 -13.94 -10.95 -11.10
C THR A 118 -14.63 -11.67 -9.95
N ARG A 119 -15.88 -11.29 -9.65
CA ARG A 119 -16.77 -12.16 -8.89
C ARG A 119 -16.82 -13.47 -9.66
N ARG A 120 -16.23 -14.53 -9.10
CA ARG A 120 -16.79 -15.86 -9.27
C ARG A 120 -17.85 -16.04 -8.20
#